data_AF-A0A507EMN9-F1
#
_entry.id   AF-A0A507EMN9-F1
#
_cell.length_a   1.000
_cell.length_b   1.000
_cell.length_c   1.000
_cell.angle_alpha   90.00
_cell.angle_beta   90.00
_cell.angle_gamma   90.00
#
_symmetry.space_group_name_H-M   'P 1'
#
loop_
_entity.id
_entity.type
_entity.pdbx_description
1 polymer ?
#
loop_
_entity_poly.entity_id
_entity_poly.type
_entity_poly.pdbx_seq_one_letter_code
_entity_poly.pdbx_strand_id
1 'polypeptide(L)'
;MFGVSGFGVLKVAAPVALGLWTFRHVGRIIERMKVVKSAELKTQTKTGTEAKASAESQPKPLTRIPPVDSFLELITAFFDSLLDSTVGHAVFITIMSVAAPGMAFFAFEGLREGCRALHYAFPVLALLSQILGISVVVPLLWIPLYLFTAPITTGSILSASAVASVALGLALGQVPTVFMISNPNSLLRTRAIQWFQISVSLAWIPFAMTPFTHAFDYTIGHLPFNSTPEAAFYFALGSALIGVHGWLTSKFVFDYYATANTAAGSNSLVSRLWKYRSFEANKNSMDGLVCHFMFVDTVVLLASLVYAVGIKGGVEYAAYVLGMIPVVGPGAAISFAFGYLAL
;
A
#
# COMPACT_ATOMS: atom_id res chain seq x y z
N MET A 1 30.45 -10.56 15.56
CA MET A 1 30.72 -9.22 16.12
C MET A 1 30.32 -8.19 15.09
N PHE A 2 29.17 -7.55 15.25
CA PHE A 2 28.75 -6.46 14.37
C PHE A 2 29.60 -5.24 14.72
N GLY A 3 30.59 -4.92 13.89
CA GLY A 3 31.26 -3.63 13.93
C GLY A 3 30.23 -2.56 13.57
N VAL A 4 29.47 -2.11 14.56
CA VAL A 4 28.49 -1.03 14.40
C VAL A 4 29.27 0.27 14.25
N SER A 5 29.78 0.52 13.04
CA SER A 5 30.20 1.86 12.66
C SER A 5 28.99 2.80 12.82
N GLY A 6 29.21 4.09 13.09
CA GLY A 6 28.11 5.06 13.26
C GLY A 6 27.11 5.07 12.10
N PHE A 7 27.54 4.69 10.89
CA PHE A 7 26.69 4.50 9.72
C PHE A 7 25.70 3.33 9.85
N GLY A 8 26.05 2.25 10.54
CA GLY A 8 25.16 1.11 10.78
C GLY A 8 23.99 1.46 11.70
N VAL A 9 24.23 2.27 12.74
CA VAL A 9 23.16 2.76 13.64
C VAL A 9 22.17 3.62 12.88
N LEU A 10 22.66 4.55 12.06
CA LEU A 10 21.81 5.46 11.29
C LEU A 10 20.89 4.70 10.32
N LYS A 11 21.38 3.60 9.74
CA LYS A 11 20.63 2.77 8.78
C LYS A 11 19.37 2.12 9.38
N VAL A 12 19.37 1.85 10.68
CA VAL A 12 18.22 1.25 11.39
C VAL A 12 17.41 2.33 12.11
N ALA A 13 18.07 3.32 12.70
CA ALA A 13 17.41 4.36 13.48
C ALA A 13 16.46 5.23 12.63
N ALA A 14 16.87 5.59 11.40
CA ALA A 14 16.04 6.41 10.51
C ALA A 14 14.68 5.78 10.16
N PRO A 15 14.60 4.53 9.65
CA PRO A 15 13.31 3.90 9.37
C PRO A 15 12.51 3.63 10.66
N VAL A 16 13.14 3.25 11.77
CA VAL A 16 12.43 3.08 13.06
C VAL A 16 11.80 4.39 13.54
N ALA A 17 12.54 5.50 13.48
CA ALA A 17 12.03 6.81 13.85
C ALA A 17 10.86 7.25 12.95
N LEU A 18 10.95 6.98 11.64
CA LEU A 18 9.86 7.22 10.70
C LEU A 18 8.62 6.37 11.06
N GLY A 19 8.80 5.08 11.33
CA GLY A 19 7.70 4.19 11.74
C GLY A 19 7.03 4.60 13.05
N LEU A 20 7.80 4.99 14.07
CA LEU A 20 7.28 5.48 15.36
C LEU A 20 6.54 6.81 15.21
N TRP A 21 7.08 7.73 14.40
CA TRP A 21 6.40 8.98 14.08
C TRP A 21 5.05 8.72 13.40
N THR A 22 5.04 7.82 12.41
CA THR A 22 3.82 7.44 11.68
C THR A 22 2.80 6.80 12.61
N PHE A 23 3.21 5.83 13.44
CA PHE A 23 2.32 5.20 14.43
C PHE A 23 1.65 6.23 15.33
N ARG A 24 2.41 7.18 15.89
CA ARG A 24 1.87 8.26 16.72
C ARG A 24 0.97 9.21 15.92
N HIS A 25 1.32 9.52 14.67
CA HIS A 25 0.53 10.42 13.82
C HIS A 25 -0.81 9.78 13.46
N VAL A 26 -0.79 8.54 13.00
CA VAL A 26 -1.97 7.71 12.70
C VAL A 26 -2.86 7.55 13.93
N GLY A 27 -2.29 7.25 15.11
CA GLY A 27 -3.05 7.15 16.35
C GLY A 27 -3.88 8.40 16.65
N ARG A 28 -3.30 9.59 16.45
CA ARG A 28 -4.02 10.87 16.61
C ARG A 28 -5.14 11.06 15.59
N ILE A 29 -4.98 10.58 14.36
CA ILE A 29 -6.03 10.63 13.34
C ILE A 29 -7.20 9.73 13.75
N ILE A 30 -6.90 8.49 14.18
CA ILE A 30 -7.91 7.54 14.64
C ILE A 30 -8.68 8.08 15.86
N GLU A 31 -8.00 8.69 16.82
CA GLU A 31 -8.65 9.35 17.96
C GLU A 31 -9.63 10.44 17.52
N ARG A 32 -9.24 11.27 16.54
CA ARG A 32 -10.13 12.30 15.99
C ARG A 32 -11.32 11.71 15.25
N MET A 33 -11.12 10.64 14.49
CA MET A 33 -12.23 9.95 13.82
C MET A 33 -13.26 9.45 14.84
N LYS A 34 -12.83 8.90 15.98
CA LYS A 34 -13.73 8.48 17.07
C LYS A 34 -14.54 9.66 17.62
N VAL A 35 -13.92 10.83 17.77
CA VAL A 35 -14.60 12.06 18.22
C VAL A 35 -15.63 12.53 17.20
N VAL A 36 -15.27 12.58 15.92
CA VAL A 36 -16.18 12.98 14.83
C VAL A 36 -17.37 12.03 14.74
N LYS A 37 -17.15 10.71 14.70
CA LYS A 37 -18.23 9.70 14.70
C LYS A 37 -19.17 9.87 15.89
N SER A 38 -18.62 10.14 17.07
CA SER A 38 -19.43 10.36 18.29
C SER A 38 -20.27 11.65 18.21
N ALA A 39 -19.77 12.70 17.57
CA ALA A 39 -20.49 13.96 17.38
C ALA A 39 -21.62 13.81 16.34
N GLU A 40 -21.39 13.06 15.26
CA GLU A 40 -22.38 12.74 14.23
C GLU A 40 -23.55 11.94 14.85
N LEU A 41 -23.25 10.88 15.61
CA LEU A 41 -24.26 10.07 16.31
C LEU A 41 -25.12 10.90 17.29
N LYS A 42 -24.51 11.81 18.05
CA LYS A 42 -25.24 12.73 18.94
C LYS A 42 -26.15 13.68 18.16
N THR A 43 -25.72 14.13 16.98
CA THR A 43 -26.50 15.02 16.13
C THR A 43 -27.71 14.29 15.54
N GLN A 44 -27.51 13.07 15.03
CA GLN A 44 -28.60 12.20 14.53
C GLN A 44 -29.64 11.87 15.61
N THR A 45 -29.20 11.64 16.85
CA THR A 45 -30.11 11.38 17.98
C THR A 45 -30.98 12.60 18.28
N LYS A 46 -30.42 13.81 18.16
CA LYS A 46 -31.13 15.07 18.43
C LYS A 46 -32.12 15.46 17.34
N THR A 47 -31.83 15.16 16.07
CA THR A 47 -32.71 15.51 14.95
C THR A 47 -33.91 14.57 14.83
N GLY A 48 -33.94 13.46 15.57
CA GLY A 48 -35.08 12.54 15.65
C GLY A 48 -35.43 11.85 14.32
N THR A 49 -34.59 12.00 13.29
CA THR A 49 -34.97 11.71 11.91
C THR A 49 -34.73 10.24 11.49
N GLU A 50 -33.92 9.45 12.20
CA GLU A 50 -33.43 8.16 11.63
C GLU A 50 -33.36 6.95 12.56
N ALA A 51 -33.87 7.03 13.81
CA ALA A 51 -33.81 5.89 14.73
C ALA A 51 -34.55 4.63 14.23
N LYS A 52 -35.46 4.75 13.25
CA LYS A 52 -36.19 3.62 12.66
C LYS A 52 -35.56 3.01 11.40
N ALA A 53 -34.76 3.75 10.64
CA ALA A 53 -34.10 3.22 9.42
C ALA A 53 -32.77 2.52 9.74
N SER A 54 -32.07 2.94 10.80
CA SER A 54 -30.78 2.35 11.20
C SER A 54 -30.88 0.96 11.83
N ALA A 55 -32.06 0.53 12.29
CA ALA A 55 -32.22 -0.75 13.00
C ALA A 55 -32.29 -1.95 12.04
N GLU A 56 -32.62 -1.75 10.77
CA GLU A 56 -32.94 -2.83 9.83
C GLU A 56 -31.78 -3.19 8.88
N SER A 57 -30.71 -2.38 8.82
CA SER A 57 -29.59 -2.60 7.90
C SER A 57 -28.25 -2.87 8.58
N GLN A 58 -28.21 -3.06 9.91
CA GLN A 58 -26.94 -3.40 10.57
C GLN A 58 -26.44 -4.74 10.01
N PRO A 59 -25.29 -4.75 9.32
CA PRO A 59 -24.78 -5.97 8.71
C PRO A 59 -24.56 -7.00 9.81
N LYS A 60 -25.10 -8.22 9.62
CA LYS A 60 -24.96 -9.32 10.57
C LYS A 60 -23.46 -9.53 10.90
N PRO A 61 -23.12 -9.87 12.16
CA PRO A 61 -21.75 -10.18 12.55
C PRO A 61 -21.20 -11.27 11.62
N LEU A 62 -20.08 -10.96 10.96
CA LEU A 62 -19.57 -11.74 9.84
C LEU A 62 -18.84 -12.99 10.34
N THR A 63 -18.08 -12.84 11.42
CA THR A 63 -17.23 -13.89 12.00
C THR A 63 -17.78 -14.45 13.30
N ARG A 64 -18.70 -13.74 13.96
CA ARG A 64 -19.21 -14.03 15.31
C ARG A 64 -18.12 -13.97 16.38
N ILE A 65 -16.98 -13.34 16.06
CA ILE A 65 -15.88 -13.09 16.99
C ILE A 65 -15.90 -11.59 17.28
N PRO A 66 -16.39 -11.15 18.46
CA PRO A 66 -16.66 -9.73 18.73
C PRO A 66 -15.52 -8.75 18.40
N PRO A 67 -14.23 -9.02 18.75
CA PRO A 67 -13.15 -8.10 18.41
C PRO A 67 -12.89 -8.02 16.90
N VAL A 68 -13.05 -9.12 16.16
CA VAL A 68 -12.86 -9.14 14.71
C VAL A 68 -14.00 -8.40 14.02
N ASP A 69 -15.25 -8.65 14.42
CA ASP A 69 -16.41 -7.96 13.87
C ASP A 69 -16.34 -6.44 14.12
N SER A 70 -15.89 -6.02 15.32
CA SER A 70 -15.68 -4.60 15.65
C SER A 70 -14.60 -3.94 14.77
N PHE A 71 -13.51 -4.66 14.50
CA PHE A 71 -12.46 -4.19 13.59
C PHE A 71 -12.98 -4.09 12.15
N LEU A 72 -13.70 -5.11 11.67
CA LEU A 72 -14.26 -5.15 10.32
C LEU A 72 -15.31 -4.06 10.10
N GLU A 73 -16.13 -3.73 11.10
CA GLU A 73 -17.08 -2.61 11.03
C GLU A 73 -16.33 -1.28 10.86
N LEU A 74 -15.30 -1.05 11.69
CA LEU A 74 -14.50 0.17 11.63
C LEU A 74 -13.81 0.33 10.27
N ILE A 75 -13.16 -0.74 9.80
CA ILE A 75 -12.39 -0.69 8.55
C ILE A 75 -13.31 -0.59 7.32
N THR A 76 -14.49 -1.21 7.36
CA THR A 76 -15.49 -1.08 6.28
C THR A 76 -15.94 0.37 6.15
N ALA A 77 -16.35 1.00 7.26
CA ALA A 77 -16.75 2.40 7.25
C ALA A 77 -15.62 3.33 6.79
N PHE A 78 -14.37 3.02 7.17
CA PHE A 78 -13.19 3.74 6.69
C PHE A 78 -13.05 3.65 5.16
N PHE A 79 -13.09 2.44 4.60
CA PHE A 79 -12.92 2.25 3.16
C PHE A 79 -14.12 2.76 2.35
N ASP A 80 -15.34 2.67 2.87
CA ASP A 80 -16.51 3.27 2.22
C ASP A 80 -16.35 4.79 2.09
N SER A 81 -16.04 5.47 3.20
CA SER A 81 -15.73 6.91 3.21
C SER A 81 -14.56 7.28 2.28
N LEU A 82 -13.53 6.42 2.23
CA LEU A 82 -12.38 6.60 1.34
C LEU A 82 -12.79 6.49 -0.14
N LEU A 83 -13.52 5.45 -0.51
CA LEU A 83 -13.85 5.11 -1.90
C LEU A 83 -14.97 5.98 -2.47
N ASP A 84 -15.88 6.47 -1.62
CA ASP A 84 -16.96 7.39 -2.00
C ASP A 84 -16.42 8.82 -2.26
N SER A 85 -15.27 9.17 -1.68
CA SER A 85 -14.56 10.42 -1.96
C SER A 85 -13.71 10.32 -3.23
N THR A 86 -13.85 11.25 -4.16
CA THR A 86 -12.99 11.31 -5.38
C THR A 86 -11.51 11.37 -5.03
N VAL A 87 -11.15 12.15 -4.01
CA VAL A 87 -9.76 12.29 -3.55
C VAL A 87 -9.32 11.02 -2.82
N GLY A 88 -10.17 10.48 -1.96
CA GLY A 88 -9.87 9.25 -1.22
C GLY A 88 -9.62 8.07 -2.16
N HIS A 89 -10.48 7.89 -3.15
CA HIS A 89 -10.34 6.87 -4.18
C HIS A 89 -9.02 7.01 -4.95
N ALA A 90 -8.66 8.23 -5.35
CA ALA A 90 -7.39 8.47 -6.03
C ALA A 90 -6.16 8.17 -5.15
N VAL A 91 -6.19 8.59 -3.87
CA VAL A 91 -5.12 8.28 -2.93
C VAL A 91 -5.04 6.77 -2.70
N PHE A 92 -6.18 6.09 -2.62
CA PHE A 92 -6.25 4.63 -2.50
C PHE A 92 -5.59 3.92 -3.69
N ILE A 93 -5.92 4.28 -4.92
CA ILE A 93 -5.26 3.69 -6.11
C ILE A 93 -3.77 4.01 -6.10
N THR A 94 -3.38 5.22 -5.69
CA THR A 94 -1.98 5.63 -5.61
C THR A 94 -1.21 4.76 -4.61
N ILE A 95 -1.71 4.54 -3.40
CA ILE A 95 -1.03 3.66 -2.44
C ILE A 95 -0.94 2.23 -2.96
N MET A 96 -2.00 1.72 -3.61
CA MET A 96 -1.98 0.37 -4.16
C MET A 96 -0.94 0.22 -5.28
N SER A 97 -0.75 1.28 -6.08
CA SER A 97 0.29 1.34 -7.12
C SER A 97 1.71 1.30 -6.55
N VAL A 98 1.92 1.88 -5.36
CA VAL A 98 3.22 1.90 -4.65
C VAL A 98 3.43 0.61 -3.86
N ALA A 99 2.37 0.07 -3.26
CA ALA A 99 2.40 -1.16 -2.50
C ALA A 99 2.71 -2.37 -3.37
N ALA A 100 2.21 -2.44 -4.61
CA ALA A 100 2.45 -3.58 -5.50
C ALA A 100 3.96 -3.90 -5.72
N PRO A 101 4.82 -2.96 -6.15
CA PRO A 101 6.25 -3.24 -6.30
C PRO A 101 6.96 -3.42 -4.94
N GLY A 102 6.49 -2.77 -3.87
CA GLY A 102 7.00 -3.00 -2.51
C GLY A 102 6.75 -4.43 -2.02
N MET A 103 5.53 -4.93 -2.20
CA MET A 103 5.16 -6.30 -1.83
C MET A 103 5.89 -7.33 -2.68
N ALA A 104 6.11 -7.06 -3.98
CA ALA A 104 6.97 -7.89 -4.84
C ALA A 104 8.39 -7.96 -4.27
N PHE A 105 8.95 -6.80 -3.90
CA PHE A 105 10.29 -6.72 -3.32
C PHE A 105 10.39 -7.50 -2.02
N PHE A 106 9.41 -7.35 -1.14
CA PHE A 106 9.38 -8.08 0.13
C PHE A 106 9.31 -9.59 -0.08
N ALA A 107 8.54 -10.05 -1.07
CA ALA A 107 8.43 -11.46 -1.41
C ALA A 107 9.73 -12.01 -2.02
N PHE A 108 10.33 -11.30 -2.99
CA PHE A 108 11.59 -11.70 -3.61
C PHE A 108 12.73 -11.75 -2.61
N GLU A 109 12.89 -10.73 -1.77
CA GLU A 109 13.92 -10.75 -0.72
C GLU A 109 13.69 -11.88 0.28
N GLY A 110 12.44 -12.20 0.63
CA GLY A 110 12.12 -13.35 1.47
C GLY A 110 12.50 -14.70 0.84
N LEU A 111 12.42 -14.82 -0.48
CA LEU A 111 12.77 -16.04 -1.21
C LEU A 111 14.28 -16.22 -1.46
N ARG A 112 15.10 -15.20 -1.20
CA ARG A 112 16.56 -15.32 -1.33
C ARG A 112 17.14 -16.26 -0.28
N GLU A 113 18.26 -16.89 -0.62
CA GLU A 113 18.98 -17.77 0.29
C GLU A 113 19.39 -17.01 1.56
N GLY A 114 19.18 -17.62 2.74
CA GLY A 114 19.45 -17.00 4.04
C GLY A 114 18.34 -16.09 4.58
N CYS A 115 17.34 -15.70 3.78
CA CYS A 115 16.27 -14.78 4.18
C CYS A 115 14.99 -15.46 4.72
N ARG A 116 15.08 -16.71 5.22
CA ARG A 116 13.90 -17.50 5.65
C ARG A 116 13.03 -16.77 6.68
N ALA A 117 13.63 -15.98 7.57
CA ALA A 117 12.88 -15.20 8.56
C ALA A 117 11.93 -14.18 7.90
N LEU A 118 12.36 -13.50 6.83
CA LEU A 118 11.49 -12.58 6.07
C LEU A 118 10.33 -13.34 5.40
N HIS A 119 10.63 -14.50 4.82
CA HIS A 119 9.62 -15.34 4.17
C HIS A 119 8.51 -15.76 5.15
N TYR A 120 8.88 -16.27 6.32
CA TYR A 120 7.91 -16.72 7.33
C TYR A 120 7.26 -15.58 8.10
N ALA A 121 7.91 -14.41 8.19
CA ALA A 121 7.32 -13.24 8.82
C ALA A 121 6.28 -12.55 7.93
N PHE A 122 6.36 -12.73 6.60
CA PHE A 122 5.49 -12.04 5.65
C PHE A 122 3.99 -12.07 5.99
N PRO A 123 3.32 -13.21 6.27
CA PRO A 123 1.87 -13.21 6.48
C PRO A 123 1.50 -12.43 7.74
N VAL A 124 2.35 -12.45 8.77
CA VAL A 124 2.16 -11.67 9.99
C VAL A 124 2.36 -10.18 9.70
N LEU A 125 3.41 -9.81 8.96
CA LEU A 125 3.65 -8.42 8.58
C LEU A 125 2.55 -7.87 7.65
N ALA A 126 2.03 -8.70 6.73
CA ALA A 126 0.91 -8.36 5.87
C ALA A 126 -0.35 -8.09 6.68
N LEU A 127 -0.69 -8.96 7.64
CA LEU A 127 -1.84 -8.76 8.53
C LEU A 127 -1.67 -7.52 9.41
N LEU A 128 -0.49 -7.32 9.99
CA LEU A 128 -0.19 -6.11 10.75
C LEU A 128 -0.30 -4.86 9.88
N SER A 129 0.05 -4.93 8.60
CA SER A 129 -0.05 -3.80 7.66
C SER A 129 -1.50 -3.41 7.40
N GLN A 130 -2.42 -4.37 7.43
CA GLN A 130 -3.86 -4.10 7.33
C GLN A 130 -4.43 -3.47 8.61
N ILE A 131 -3.89 -3.83 9.78
CA ILE A 131 -4.35 -3.31 11.07
C ILE A 131 -3.76 -1.93 11.39
N LEU A 132 -2.47 -1.75 11.17
CA LEU A 132 -1.70 -0.56 11.60
C LEU A 132 -1.42 0.43 10.47
N GLY A 133 -1.62 0.03 9.22
CA GLY A 133 -1.15 0.73 8.03
C GLY A 133 0.22 0.20 7.57
N ILE A 134 0.36 0.05 6.26
CA ILE A 134 1.59 -0.46 5.64
C ILE A 134 2.78 0.48 5.90
N SER A 135 2.53 1.79 6.04
CA SER A 135 3.53 2.78 6.38
C SER A 135 4.08 2.71 7.80
N VAL A 136 3.40 2.04 8.71
CA VAL A 136 3.94 1.77 10.04
C VAL A 136 4.79 0.52 9.96
N VAL A 137 4.24 -0.55 9.40
CA VAL A 137 4.86 -1.88 9.43
C VAL A 137 6.14 -1.93 8.60
N VAL A 138 6.16 -1.33 7.41
CA VAL A 138 7.34 -1.39 6.54
C VAL A 138 8.57 -0.76 7.20
N PRO A 139 8.56 0.53 7.61
CA PRO A 139 9.73 1.13 8.22
C PRO A 139 10.00 0.67 9.66
N LEU A 140 8.98 0.31 10.44
CA LEU A 140 9.18 -0.09 11.84
C LEU A 140 9.62 -1.54 12.01
N LEU A 141 9.14 -2.44 11.14
CA LEU A 141 9.32 -3.88 11.30
C LEU A 141 10.04 -4.50 10.11
N TRP A 142 9.55 -4.28 8.88
CA TRP A 142 10.09 -4.97 7.71
C TRP A 142 11.53 -4.52 7.38
N ILE A 143 11.81 -3.21 7.33
CA ILE A 143 13.16 -2.70 7.00
C ILE A 143 14.19 -3.12 8.07
N PRO A 144 13.94 -2.96 9.38
CA PRO A 144 14.86 -3.48 10.38
C PRO A 144 15.08 -4.99 10.26
N LEU A 145 14.00 -5.77 10.10
CA LEU A 145 14.11 -7.22 9.91
C LEU A 145 14.97 -7.54 8.68
N TYR A 146 14.73 -6.86 7.56
CA TYR A 146 15.51 -6.98 6.33
C TYR A 146 17.00 -6.73 6.58
N LEU A 147 17.35 -5.64 7.26
CA LEU A 147 18.73 -5.30 7.57
C LEU A 147 19.41 -6.31 8.51
N PHE A 148 18.65 -6.98 9.37
CA PHE A 148 19.18 -8.00 10.29
C PHE A 148 19.30 -9.39 9.64
N THR A 149 18.45 -9.70 8.66
CA THR A 149 18.37 -11.05 8.07
C THR A 149 19.03 -11.16 6.71
N ALA A 150 19.13 -10.08 5.94
CA ALA A 150 19.70 -10.11 4.61
C ALA A 150 21.19 -10.48 4.71
N PRO A 151 21.61 -11.67 4.22
CA PRO A 151 23.02 -11.96 4.11
C PRO A 151 23.66 -10.95 3.16
N ILE A 152 24.89 -10.55 3.45
CA ILE A 152 25.68 -9.61 2.62
C ILE A 152 25.92 -10.17 1.20
N THR A 153 25.58 -11.43 0.93
CA THR A 153 25.64 -12.05 -0.39
C THR A 153 24.50 -11.58 -1.28
N THR A 154 24.63 -10.36 -1.80
CA THR A 154 23.97 -9.90 -3.02
C THR A 154 24.28 -10.86 -4.15
N GLY A 155 23.29 -11.61 -4.67
CA GLY A 155 23.49 -12.35 -5.93
C GLY A 155 22.74 -13.66 -6.14
N SER A 156 21.91 -14.16 -5.22
CA SER A 156 21.14 -15.39 -5.50
C SER A 156 20.04 -15.09 -6.53
N ILE A 157 20.26 -15.47 -7.79
CA ILE A 157 19.28 -15.32 -8.87
C ILE A 157 18.04 -16.15 -8.51
N LEU A 158 16.86 -15.53 -8.54
CA LEU A 158 15.59 -16.23 -8.34
C LEU A 158 15.21 -17.00 -9.60
N SER A 159 14.67 -18.21 -9.44
CA SER A 159 14.16 -18.99 -10.57
C SER A 159 12.89 -18.36 -11.16
N ALA A 160 12.60 -18.70 -12.41
CA ALA A 160 11.38 -18.21 -13.07
C ALA A 160 10.11 -18.69 -12.36
N SER A 161 10.12 -19.90 -11.80
CA SER A 161 8.99 -20.45 -11.03
C SER A 161 8.71 -19.63 -9.75
N ALA A 162 9.77 -19.24 -9.02
CA ALA A 162 9.65 -18.37 -7.85
C ALA A 162 9.06 -17.00 -8.23
N VAL A 163 9.51 -16.42 -9.34
CA VAL A 163 8.97 -15.15 -9.84
C VAL A 163 7.51 -15.28 -10.25
N ALA A 164 7.14 -16.37 -10.92
CA ALA A 164 5.75 -16.64 -11.30
C ALA A 164 4.83 -16.81 -10.07
N SER A 165 5.29 -17.49 -9.02
CA SER A 165 4.57 -17.62 -7.75
C SER A 165 4.28 -16.26 -7.10
N VAL A 166 5.26 -15.36 -7.07
CA VAL A 166 5.07 -13.99 -6.55
C VAL A 166 4.10 -13.21 -7.42
N ALA A 167 4.24 -13.29 -8.74
CA ALA A 167 3.32 -12.63 -9.68
C ALA A 167 1.87 -13.10 -9.47
N LEU A 168 1.66 -14.42 -9.32
CA LEU A 168 0.35 -15.01 -9.03
C LEU A 168 -0.20 -14.55 -7.67
N GLY A 169 0.64 -14.56 -6.63
CA GLY A 169 0.25 -14.08 -5.30
C GLY A 169 -0.20 -12.61 -5.33
N LEU A 170 0.57 -11.75 -5.99
CA LEU A 170 0.20 -10.34 -6.16
C LEU A 170 -1.10 -10.19 -6.96
N ALA A 171 -1.25 -10.89 -8.07
CA ALA A 171 -2.47 -10.84 -8.87
C ALA A 171 -3.71 -11.24 -8.05
N LEU A 172 -3.64 -12.35 -7.31
CA LEU A 172 -4.72 -12.80 -6.42
C LEU A 172 -5.01 -11.80 -5.30
N GLY A 173 -3.95 -11.21 -4.73
CA GLY A 173 -4.06 -10.17 -3.70
C GLY A 173 -4.75 -8.89 -4.21
N GLN A 174 -4.64 -8.57 -5.50
CA GLN A 174 -5.27 -7.39 -6.12
C GLN A 174 -6.72 -7.59 -6.56
N VAL A 175 -7.23 -8.82 -6.64
CA VAL A 175 -8.63 -9.07 -7.05
C VAL A 175 -9.65 -8.27 -6.21
N PRO A 176 -9.54 -8.23 -4.87
CA PRO A 176 -10.50 -7.48 -4.05
C PRO A 176 -10.35 -5.97 -4.24
N THR A 177 -9.12 -5.48 -4.44
CA THR A 177 -8.84 -4.09 -4.76
C THR A 177 -9.53 -3.66 -6.05
N VAL A 178 -9.34 -4.43 -7.13
CA VAL A 178 -9.95 -4.15 -8.44
C VAL A 178 -11.47 -4.15 -8.34
N PHE A 179 -12.02 -5.09 -7.57
CA PHE A 179 -13.46 -5.15 -7.34
C PHE A 179 -13.98 -3.99 -6.49
N MET A 180 -13.22 -3.51 -5.49
CA MET A 180 -13.59 -2.33 -4.69
C MET A 180 -13.61 -1.05 -5.54
N ILE A 181 -12.60 -0.83 -6.38
CA ILE A 181 -12.49 0.38 -7.22
C ILE A 181 -13.50 0.42 -8.37
N SER A 182 -14.07 -0.73 -8.77
CA SER A 182 -15.14 -0.77 -9.79
C SER A 182 -16.50 -0.26 -9.27
N ASN A 183 -16.55 0.20 -8.02
CA ASN A 183 -17.73 0.73 -7.34
C ASN A 183 -18.96 -0.20 -7.42
N PRO A 184 -18.85 -1.44 -6.91
CA PRO A 184 -19.96 -2.38 -6.87
C PRO A 184 -21.03 -1.90 -5.88
N ASN A 185 -22.19 -2.56 -5.86
CA ASN A 185 -23.21 -2.26 -4.85
C ASN A 185 -22.64 -2.37 -3.42
N SER A 186 -23.23 -1.64 -2.48
CA SER A 186 -22.70 -1.47 -1.11
C SER A 186 -22.45 -2.78 -0.36
N LEU A 187 -23.32 -3.79 -0.55
CA LEU A 187 -23.16 -5.10 0.08
C LEU A 187 -21.92 -5.84 -0.45
N LEU A 188 -21.74 -5.87 -1.78
CA LEU A 188 -20.60 -6.51 -2.40
C LEU A 188 -19.30 -5.76 -2.10
N ARG A 189 -19.36 -4.42 -2.07
CA ARG A 189 -18.22 -3.57 -1.67
C ARG A 189 -17.77 -3.86 -0.25
N THR A 190 -18.71 -3.94 0.69
CA THR A 190 -18.44 -4.32 2.10
C THR A 190 -17.72 -5.67 2.18
N ARG A 191 -18.22 -6.68 1.48
CA ARG A 191 -17.59 -8.02 1.46
C ARG A 191 -16.19 -7.98 0.86
N ALA A 192 -15.99 -7.19 -0.19
CA ALA A 192 -14.68 -7.04 -0.81
C ALA A 192 -13.67 -6.34 0.11
N ILE A 193 -14.09 -5.30 0.85
CA ILE A 193 -13.25 -4.64 1.87
C ILE A 193 -12.84 -5.63 2.96
N GLN A 194 -13.78 -6.45 3.44
CA GLN A 194 -13.51 -7.46 4.46
C GLN A 194 -12.55 -8.53 3.94
N TRP A 195 -12.77 -8.99 2.70
CA TRP A 195 -11.89 -9.97 2.07
C TRP A 195 -10.49 -9.40 1.81
N PHE A 196 -10.39 -8.12 1.45
CA PHE A 196 -9.14 -7.40 1.26
C PHE A 196 -8.23 -7.45 2.52
N GLN A 197 -8.82 -7.39 3.72
CA GLN A 197 -8.04 -7.46 4.98
C GLN A 197 -7.27 -8.78 5.13
N ILE A 198 -7.76 -9.87 4.55
CA ILE A 198 -7.16 -11.21 4.69
C ILE A 198 -6.44 -11.61 3.40
N SER A 199 -6.93 -11.18 2.24
CA SER A 199 -6.40 -11.56 0.92
C SER A 199 -4.93 -11.19 0.76
N VAL A 200 -4.49 -10.05 1.32
CA VAL A 200 -3.09 -9.63 1.25
C VAL A 200 -2.17 -10.58 2.01
N SER A 201 -2.66 -11.19 3.10
CA SER A 201 -1.94 -12.25 3.81
C SER A 201 -2.05 -13.59 3.08
N LEU A 202 -3.18 -13.90 2.46
CA LEU A 202 -3.37 -15.15 1.68
C LEU A 202 -2.61 -15.15 0.35
N ALA A 203 -2.28 -13.97 -0.18
CA ALA A 203 -1.34 -13.81 -1.28
C ALA A 203 0.01 -14.49 -0.99
N TRP A 204 0.30 -14.77 0.29
CA TRP A 204 1.38 -15.62 0.79
C TRP A 204 1.40 -17.05 0.31
N ILE A 205 0.24 -17.66 0.12
CA ILE A 205 0.14 -19.09 -0.15
C ILE A 205 0.88 -19.48 -1.44
N PRO A 206 0.66 -18.84 -2.61
CA PRO A 206 1.39 -19.18 -3.84
C PRO A 206 2.92 -19.18 -3.71
N PHE A 207 3.47 -18.30 -2.86
CA PHE A 207 4.91 -18.20 -2.69
C PHE A 207 5.46 -19.01 -1.52
N ALA A 208 4.66 -19.30 -0.49
CA ALA A 208 4.98 -20.33 0.50
C ALA A 208 5.11 -21.72 -0.15
N MET A 209 4.44 -21.91 -1.29
CA MET A 209 4.52 -23.15 -2.07
C MET A 209 5.73 -23.23 -2.99
N THR A 210 6.49 -22.13 -3.19
CA THR A 210 7.67 -22.09 -4.08
C THR A 210 8.75 -23.16 -3.74
N PRO A 211 9.08 -23.44 -2.46
CA PRO A 211 9.98 -24.55 -2.11
C PRO A 211 9.54 -25.91 -2.66
N PHE A 212 8.24 -26.15 -2.82
CA PHE A 212 7.69 -27.41 -3.34
C PHE A 212 7.64 -27.44 -4.88
N THR A 213 7.70 -26.28 -5.54
CA THR A 213 7.75 -26.18 -7.01
C THR A 213 9.15 -26.24 -7.57
N HIS A 214 10.20 -26.07 -6.75
CA HIS A 214 11.60 -26.31 -7.16
C HIS A 214 11.88 -27.76 -7.60
N ALA A 215 10.97 -28.70 -7.34
CA ALA A 215 10.99 -30.03 -7.94
C ALA A 215 10.85 -30.02 -9.48
N PHE A 216 10.51 -28.88 -10.09
CA PHE A 216 10.27 -28.74 -11.53
C PHE A 216 11.30 -27.85 -12.27
N ASP A 217 12.36 -27.36 -11.61
CA ASP A 217 13.34 -26.43 -12.21
C ASP A 217 14.67 -27.15 -12.60
N TYR A 218 14.76 -27.67 -13.83
CA TYR A 218 16.06 -28.02 -14.47
C TYR A 218 16.24 -27.45 -15.88
N THR A 219 15.29 -26.67 -16.40
CA THR A 219 15.40 -26.10 -17.75
C THR A 219 14.93 -24.65 -17.73
N ILE A 220 15.78 -23.78 -17.18
CA ILE A 220 15.71 -22.34 -17.47
C ILE A 220 16.06 -22.21 -18.95
N GLY A 221 15.05 -22.21 -19.82
CA GLY A 221 15.20 -21.72 -21.17
C GLY A 221 15.76 -20.31 -21.09
N HIS A 222 16.86 -20.04 -21.77
CA HIS A 222 17.44 -18.71 -21.85
C HIS A 222 16.34 -17.74 -22.29
N LEU A 223 15.98 -16.79 -21.41
CA LEU A 223 15.18 -15.66 -21.84
C LEU A 223 15.96 -14.97 -22.98
N PRO A 224 15.27 -14.43 -24.00
CA PRO A 224 15.93 -13.82 -25.17
C PRO A 224 16.73 -12.53 -24.84
N PHE A 225 16.89 -12.19 -23.55
CA PHE A 225 17.58 -11.01 -23.05
C PHE A 225 18.50 -11.41 -21.88
N ASN A 226 19.59 -10.66 -21.67
CA ASN A 226 20.47 -10.77 -20.49
C ASN A 226 19.78 -10.35 -19.17
N SER A 227 18.45 -10.41 -19.08
CA SER A 227 17.67 -10.01 -17.91
C SER A 227 17.31 -11.20 -17.04
N THR A 228 17.43 -11.07 -15.73
CA THR A 228 16.88 -12.04 -14.78
C THR A 228 15.34 -12.07 -14.88
N PRO A 229 14.68 -13.19 -14.53
CA PRO A 229 13.21 -13.24 -14.47
C PRO A 229 12.61 -12.15 -13.55
N GLU A 230 13.32 -11.80 -12.47
CA GLU A 230 12.95 -10.74 -11.53
C GLU A 230 12.96 -9.36 -12.22
N ALA A 231 14.02 -9.04 -12.96
CA ALA A 231 14.10 -7.78 -13.71
C ALA A 231 12.98 -7.67 -14.76
N ALA A 232 12.69 -8.77 -15.48
CA ALA A 232 11.61 -8.81 -16.46
C ALA A 232 10.22 -8.59 -15.80
N PHE A 233 9.98 -9.20 -14.64
CA PHE A 233 8.76 -8.99 -13.86
C PHE A 233 8.59 -7.52 -13.46
N TYR A 234 9.63 -6.90 -12.90
CA TYR A 234 9.57 -5.51 -12.48
C TYR A 234 9.40 -4.53 -13.65
N PHE A 235 9.98 -4.84 -14.81
CA PHE A 235 9.76 -4.05 -16.01
C PHE A 235 8.30 -4.12 -16.48
N ALA A 236 7.72 -5.33 -16.51
CA ALA A 236 6.32 -5.53 -16.86
C ALA A 236 5.37 -4.84 -15.85
N LEU A 237 5.64 -5.00 -14.56
CA LEU A 237 4.89 -4.33 -13.50
C LEU A 237 4.99 -2.81 -13.60
N GLY A 238 6.21 -2.28 -13.82
CA GLY A 238 6.43 -0.85 -13.98
C GLY A 238 5.67 -0.26 -15.16
N SER A 239 5.69 -0.97 -16.29
CA SER A 239 4.94 -0.60 -17.50
C SER A 239 3.42 -0.57 -17.27
N ALA A 240 2.87 -1.57 -16.57
CA ALA A 240 1.46 -1.57 -16.20
C ALA A 240 1.10 -0.39 -15.26
N LEU A 241 2.00 -0.06 -14.32
CA LEU A 241 1.80 1.04 -13.38
C LEU A 241 1.90 2.43 -14.03
N ILE A 242 2.63 2.59 -15.14
CA ILE A 242 2.53 3.80 -15.99
C ILE A 242 1.09 3.97 -16.47
N GLY A 243 0.45 2.89 -16.94
CA GLY A 243 -0.95 2.92 -17.36
C GLY A 243 -1.89 3.36 -16.24
N VAL A 244 -1.71 2.84 -15.02
CA VAL A 244 -2.47 3.27 -13.83
C VAL A 244 -2.25 4.75 -13.53
N HIS A 245 -1.00 5.22 -13.56
CA HIS A 245 -0.68 6.63 -13.33
C HIS A 245 -1.27 7.56 -14.40
N GLY A 246 -1.18 7.17 -15.67
CA GLY A 246 -1.77 7.90 -16.79
C GLY A 246 -3.29 7.97 -16.68
N TRP A 247 -3.95 6.86 -16.33
CA TRP A 247 -5.39 6.82 -16.07
C TRP A 247 -5.80 7.72 -14.91
N LEU A 248 -5.11 7.64 -13.77
CA LEU A 248 -5.36 8.50 -12.60
C LEU A 248 -5.20 9.99 -12.94
N THR A 249 -4.09 10.34 -13.59
CA THR A 249 -3.80 11.73 -13.97
C THR A 249 -4.83 12.24 -14.96
N SER A 250 -5.19 11.43 -15.96
CA SER A 250 -6.22 11.78 -16.93
C SER A 250 -7.57 11.96 -16.26
N LYS A 251 -7.99 11.03 -15.39
CA LYS A 251 -9.24 11.12 -14.64
C LYS A 251 -9.28 12.40 -13.80
N PHE A 252 -8.23 12.70 -13.05
CA PHE A 252 -8.15 13.96 -12.31
C PHE A 252 -8.26 15.17 -13.21
N VAL A 253 -7.52 15.21 -14.31
CA VAL A 253 -7.54 16.34 -15.25
C VAL A 253 -8.94 16.51 -15.85
N PHE A 254 -9.57 15.45 -16.35
CA PHE A 254 -10.88 15.51 -17.00
C PHE A 254 -12.03 15.75 -16.02
N ASP A 255 -12.10 15.05 -14.88
CA ASP A 255 -13.11 15.28 -13.84
C ASP A 255 -12.98 16.72 -13.28
N TYR A 256 -11.74 17.21 -13.16
CA TYR A 256 -11.46 18.60 -12.79
C TYR A 256 -11.93 19.59 -13.84
N TYR A 257 -11.66 19.37 -15.14
CA TYR A 257 -12.14 20.25 -16.21
C TYR A 257 -13.68 20.27 -16.29
N ALA A 258 -14.33 19.12 -16.13
CA ALA A 258 -15.79 19.03 -16.12
C ALA A 258 -16.42 19.82 -14.95
N THR A 259 -15.81 19.77 -13.77
CA THR A 259 -16.29 20.48 -12.57
C THR A 259 -15.88 21.96 -12.54
N ALA A 260 -14.75 22.32 -13.14
CA ALA A 260 -14.27 23.71 -13.20
C ALA A 260 -15.11 24.55 -14.18
N ASN A 261 -15.64 23.96 -15.24
CA ASN A 261 -16.51 24.66 -16.20
C ASN A 261 -17.91 24.95 -15.66
N THR A 262 -18.33 24.32 -14.56
CA THR A 262 -19.63 24.58 -13.91
C THR A 262 -19.53 25.54 -12.72
N ALA A 263 -18.34 25.75 -12.15
CA ALA A 263 -18.11 26.66 -11.03
C ALA A 263 -17.33 27.91 -11.48
N ALA A 264 -18.06 28.99 -11.78
CA ALA A 264 -17.59 30.29 -12.31
C ALA A 264 -16.65 31.13 -11.39
N GLY A 265 -15.76 30.50 -10.61
CA GLY A 265 -14.79 31.19 -9.74
C GLY A 265 -13.37 30.71 -9.99
N SER A 266 -12.53 31.55 -10.61
CA SER A 266 -11.14 31.27 -11.00
C SER A 266 -10.21 31.10 -9.80
N ASN A 267 -10.24 29.93 -9.16
CA ASN A 267 -9.13 29.54 -8.28
C ASN A 267 -8.18 28.68 -9.12
N SER A 268 -6.91 29.09 -9.21
CA SER A 268 -5.89 28.39 -9.98
C SER A 268 -5.80 26.91 -9.56
N LEU A 269 -5.45 26.04 -10.50
CA LEU A 269 -5.27 24.60 -10.27
C LEU A 269 -4.33 24.33 -9.08
N VAL A 270 -3.30 25.18 -8.92
CA VAL A 270 -2.37 25.17 -7.77
C VAL A 270 -3.08 25.52 -6.45
N SER A 271 -3.88 26.59 -6.41
CA SER A 271 -4.61 26.98 -5.19
C SER A 271 -5.65 25.94 -4.75
N ARG A 272 -6.26 25.23 -5.69
CA ARG A 272 -7.24 24.16 -5.41
C ARG A 272 -6.56 22.84 -5.02
N LEU A 273 -5.46 22.46 -5.69
CA LEU A 273 -4.59 21.37 -5.24
C LEU A 273 -4.06 21.66 -3.84
N TRP A 274 -3.72 22.91 -3.53
CA TRP A 274 -3.32 23.33 -2.19
C TRP A 274 -4.48 23.27 -1.18
N LYS A 275 -5.71 23.61 -1.59
CA LYS A 275 -6.92 23.47 -0.75
C LYS A 275 -7.20 22.02 -0.39
N TYR A 276 -7.09 21.10 -1.36
CA TYR A 276 -7.18 19.65 -1.11
C TYR A 276 -5.98 19.12 -0.31
N ARG A 277 -4.77 19.63 -0.57
CA ARG A 277 -3.55 19.32 0.22
C ARG A 277 -3.61 19.83 1.65
N SER A 278 -4.33 20.92 1.90
CA SER A 278 -4.29 21.55 3.21
C SER A 278 -4.79 20.59 4.27
N PHE A 279 -5.69 19.63 3.93
CA PHE A 279 -6.45 18.75 4.83
C PHE A 279 -7.14 19.49 5.99
N GLU A 280 -6.82 20.77 6.21
CA GLU A 280 -7.22 21.70 7.25
C GLU A 280 -8.66 22.08 7.12
N ALA A 281 -9.13 22.28 5.89
CA ALA A 281 -10.53 22.54 5.61
C ALA A 281 -11.45 21.37 5.99
N ASN A 282 -10.93 20.12 6.01
CA ASN A 282 -11.69 18.91 6.31
C ASN A 282 -11.18 18.16 7.56
N LYS A 283 -10.41 18.80 8.44
CA LYS A 283 -9.91 18.18 9.69
C LYS A 283 -11.02 17.69 10.63
N ASN A 284 -12.26 18.15 10.41
CA ASN A 284 -13.43 17.86 11.23
C ASN A 284 -14.46 16.95 10.54
N SER A 285 -14.19 16.42 9.34
CA SER A 285 -15.07 15.43 8.68
C SER A 285 -14.39 14.07 8.61
N MET A 286 -15.19 13.00 8.60
CA MET A 286 -14.69 11.63 8.50
C MET A 286 -13.87 11.44 7.22
N ASP A 287 -14.41 11.86 6.07
CA ASP A 287 -13.75 11.73 4.76
C ASP A 287 -12.39 12.42 4.73
N GLY A 288 -12.26 13.60 5.33
CA GLY A 288 -11.00 14.33 5.40
C GLY A 288 -9.94 13.60 6.21
N LEU A 289 -10.33 13.05 7.35
CA LEU A 289 -9.43 12.29 8.23
C LEU A 289 -8.97 10.98 7.57
N VAL A 290 -9.88 10.26 6.92
CA VAL A 290 -9.61 9.02 6.19
C VAL A 290 -8.65 9.28 5.01
N CYS A 291 -8.90 10.32 4.21
CA CYS A 291 -8.01 10.71 3.12
C CYS A 291 -6.62 11.12 3.65
N HIS A 292 -6.57 11.86 4.77
CA HIS A 292 -5.31 12.28 5.39
C HIS A 292 -4.51 11.09 5.90
N PHE A 293 -5.17 10.11 6.53
CA PHE A 293 -4.55 8.84 6.91
C PHE A 293 -3.89 8.18 5.70
N MET A 294 -4.66 7.96 4.63
CA MET A 294 -4.16 7.23 3.45
C MET A 294 -3.05 7.99 2.72
N PHE A 295 -3.10 9.32 2.73
CA PHE A 295 -2.04 10.15 2.17
C PHE A 295 -0.73 10.00 2.96
N VAL A 296 -0.80 10.07 4.29
CA VAL A 296 0.37 9.81 5.16
C VAL A 296 0.91 8.40 4.91
N ASP A 297 0.01 7.41 4.83
CA ASP A 297 0.37 6.01 4.57
C ASP A 297 1.10 5.85 3.23
N THR A 298 0.62 6.53 2.19
CA THR A 298 1.26 6.55 0.86
C THR A 298 2.65 7.18 0.89
N VAL A 299 2.79 8.37 1.47
CA VAL A 299 4.05 9.13 1.48
C VAL A 299 5.12 8.39 2.26
N VAL A 300 4.77 7.84 3.42
CA VAL A 300 5.73 7.12 4.27
C VAL A 300 6.11 5.79 3.64
N LEU A 301 5.16 5.06 3.03
CA LEU A 301 5.49 3.85 2.27
C LEU A 301 6.46 4.17 1.14
N LEU A 302 6.19 5.20 0.34
CA LEU A 302 7.06 5.64 -0.74
C LEU A 302 8.45 6.00 -0.24
N ALA A 303 8.55 6.80 0.82
CA ALA A 303 9.83 7.15 1.44
C ALA A 303 10.59 5.91 1.93
N SER A 304 9.88 4.93 2.49
CA SER A 304 10.47 3.66 2.96
C SER A 304 10.99 2.81 1.81
N LEU A 305 10.29 2.77 0.67
CA LEU A 305 10.74 2.03 -0.51
C LEU A 305 11.90 2.74 -1.22
N VAL A 306 11.88 4.07 -1.32
CA VAL A 306 13.03 4.87 -1.81
C VAL A 306 14.25 4.63 -0.92
N TYR A 307 14.04 4.55 0.39
CA TYR A 307 15.11 4.21 1.33
C TYR A 307 15.64 2.79 1.11
N ALA A 308 14.77 1.79 0.87
CA ALA A 308 15.18 0.44 0.53
C ALA A 308 15.99 0.37 -0.78
N VAL A 309 15.58 1.13 -1.80
CA VAL A 309 16.36 1.32 -3.03
C VAL A 309 17.73 1.92 -2.71
N GLY A 310 17.78 2.93 -1.85
CA GLY A 310 19.04 3.56 -1.41
C GLY A 310 19.98 2.60 -0.67
N ILE A 311 19.45 1.69 0.14
CA ILE A 311 20.25 0.65 0.81
C ILE A 311 20.86 -0.31 -0.21
N LYS A 312 20.07 -0.76 -1.20
CA LYS A 312 20.53 -1.74 -2.19
C LYS A 312 21.43 -1.16 -3.28
N GLY A 313 21.01 -0.04 -3.87
CA GLY A 313 21.67 0.56 -5.04
C GLY A 313 22.64 1.67 -4.71
N GLY A 314 22.45 2.37 -3.58
CA GLY A 314 23.13 3.63 -3.28
C GLY A 314 22.21 4.84 -3.43
N VAL A 315 22.71 6.00 -2.98
CA VAL A 315 21.92 7.25 -2.90
C VAL A 315 21.54 7.78 -4.27
N GLU A 316 22.36 7.51 -5.29
CA GLU A 316 22.15 7.92 -6.68
C GLU A 316 20.89 7.28 -7.25
N TYR A 317 20.64 6.00 -6.95
CA TYR A 317 19.43 5.29 -7.39
C TYR A 317 18.19 5.80 -6.66
N ALA A 318 18.30 6.09 -5.36
CA ALA A 318 17.21 6.73 -4.62
C ALA A 318 16.86 8.11 -5.22
N ALA A 319 17.86 8.92 -5.57
CA ALA A 319 17.66 10.19 -6.24
C ALA A 319 17.04 10.03 -7.64
N TYR A 320 17.49 9.04 -8.42
CA TYR A 320 16.90 8.71 -9.72
C TYR A 320 15.42 8.35 -9.60
N VAL A 321 15.04 7.51 -8.63
CA VAL A 321 13.63 7.20 -8.35
C VAL A 321 12.85 8.48 -8.07
N LEU A 322 13.35 9.35 -7.19
CA LEU A 322 12.69 10.61 -6.86
C LEU A 322 12.49 11.51 -8.09
N GLY A 323 13.47 11.55 -8.99
CA GLY A 323 13.39 12.27 -10.27
C GLY A 323 12.38 11.67 -11.25
N MET A 324 12.13 10.36 -11.20
CA MET A 324 11.20 9.65 -12.09
C MET A 324 9.74 9.70 -11.64
N ILE A 325 9.47 9.86 -10.33
CA ILE A 325 8.10 9.91 -9.77
C ILE A 325 7.18 10.89 -10.53
N PRO A 326 7.59 12.13 -10.86
CA PRO A 326 6.72 13.08 -11.56
C PRO A 326 6.40 12.68 -13.02
N VAL A 327 7.20 11.81 -13.63
CA VAL A 327 7.10 11.46 -15.05
C VAL A 327 6.28 10.19 -15.25
N VAL A 328 6.59 9.14 -14.48
CA VAL A 328 6.00 7.80 -14.66
C VAL A 328 5.07 7.39 -13.54
N GLY A 329 4.99 8.19 -12.47
CA GLY A 329 4.28 7.87 -11.24
C GLY A 329 5.13 7.05 -10.25
N PRO A 330 4.77 7.06 -8.97
CA PRO A 330 5.62 6.50 -7.92
C PRO A 330 5.73 4.97 -7.96
N GLY A 331 4.63 4.25 -8.26
CA GLY A 331 4.66 2.81 -8.40
C GLY A 331 5.60 2.34 -9.52
N ALA A 332 5.49 2.96 -10.70
CA ALA A 332 6.33 2.63 -11.84
C ALA A 332 7.81 2.95 -11.58
N ALA A 333 8.11 4.12 -11.01
CA ALA A 333 9.48 4.53 -10.67
C ALA A 333 10.15 3.53 -9.72
N ILE A 334 9.45 3.10 -8.67
CA ILE A 334 9.94 2.08 -7.73
C ILE A 334 10.13 0.74 -8.43
N SER A 335 9.17 0.33 -9.27
CA SER A 335 9.26 -0.93 -10.02
C SER A 335 10.49 -0.95 -10.94
N PHE A 336 10.74 0.10 -11.70
CA PHE A 336 11.92 0.17 -12.58
C PHE A 336 13.24 0.17 -11.80
N ALA A 337 13.29 0.83 -10.63
CA ALA A 337 14.48 0.78 -9.79
C ALA A 337 14.75 -0.63 -9.27
N PHE A 338 13.74 -1.36 -8.77
CA PHE A 338 13.93 -2.74 -8.37
C PHE A 338 14.28 -3.66 -9.54
N GLY A 339 13.70 -3.42 -10.72
CA GLY A 339 14.07 -4.15 -11.93
C GLY A 339 15.53 -3.95 -12.33
N TYR A 340 16.05 -2.72 -12.22
CA TYR A 340 17.46 -2.43 -12.46
C TYR A 340 18.37 -3.11 -11.42
N LEU A 341 17.99 -3.07 -10.15
CA LEU A 341 18.74 -3.71 -9.06
C LEU A 341 18.73 -5.25 -9.11
N ALA A 342 17.90 -5.83 -9.98
CA ALA A 342 17.81 -7.27 -10.22
C ALA A 342 18.61 -7.75 -11.44
N LEU A 343 19.24 -6.84 -12.19
CA LEU A 343 20.18 -7.16 -13.28
C LEU A 343 21.55 -7.56 -12.73
#